data_AF-A0A4Y9RIU3-F1
#
_entry.id   AF-A0A4Y9RIU3-F1
#
_cell.length_a   1.000
_cell.length_b   1.000
_cell.length_c   1.000
_cell.angle_alpha   90.00
_cell.angle_beta   90.00
_cell.angle_gamma   90.00
#
_symmetry.space_group_name_H-M   'P 1'
#
loop_
_entity.id
_entity.type
_entity.pdbx_description
1 polymer ?
#
loop_
_entity_poly.entity_id
_entity_poly.type
_entity_poly.pdbx_seq_one_letter_code
_entity_poly.pdbx_strand_id
1 'polypeptide(L)'
;MAFAQIRTIVGNRCLLCHSATSGTRIGFNQSGLAFDSPAQIGADAPLMNAAIQARRMPLGNATNMTDAERATFNQWVMEGANINE
;
A
#
# COMPACT_ATOMS: atom_id res chain seq x y z
N MET A 1 -5.04 -15.04 -3.67
CA MET A 1 -5.26 -14.59 -2.27
C MET A 1 -6.36 -13.55 -2.23
N ALA A 2 -7.16 -13.50 -1.15
CA ALA A 2 -8.24 -12.52 -1.02
C ALA A 2 -7.73 -11.07 -0.99
N PHE A 3 -8.21 -10.27 -1.95
CA PHE A 3 -7.95 -8.82 -1.98
C PHE A 3 -8.32 -8.14 -0.67
N ALA A 4 -9.31 -8.66 0.07
CA ALA A 4 -9.66 -8.22 1.41
C ALA A 4 -8.45 -8.12 2.38
N GLN A 5 -7.54 -9.10 2.35
CA GLN A 5 -6.33 -9.07 3.19
C GLN A 5 -5.39 -7.93 2.79
N ILE A 6 -5.26 -7.69 1.49
CA ILE A 6 -4.47 -6.57 0.96
C ILE A 6 -5.10 -5.24 1.34
N ARG A 7 -6.44 -5.11 1.27
CA ARG A 7 -7.12 -3.89 1.74
C ARG A 7 -6.85 -3.62 3.21
N THR A 8 -6.82 -4.65 4.06
CA THR A 8 -6.46 -4.49 5.48
C THR A 8 -5.03 -3.98 5.65
N ILE A 9 -4.06 -4.53 4.91
CA ILE A 9 -2.67 -4.05 4.93
C ILE A 9 -2.60 -2.59 4.48
N VAL A 10 -3.20 -2.25 3.34
CA VAL A 10 -3.20 -0.87 2.81
C VAL A 10 -3.85 0.10 3.80
N GLY A 11 -4.99 -0.28 4.39
CA GLY A 11 -5.68 0.50 5.41
C GLY A 11 -4.80 0.82 6.61
N ASN A 12 -4.09 -0.19 7.13
CA ASN A 12 -3.27 -0.06 8.33
C ASN A 12 -1.91 0.61 8.08
N ARG A 13 -1.35 0.45 6.87
CA ARG A 13 0.06 0.80 6.60
C ARG A 13 0.23 1.99 5.65
N CYS A 14 -0.77 2.30 4.83
CA CYS A 14 -0.62 3.27 3.74
C CYS A 14 -1.54 4.48 3.87
N LEU A 15 -2.81 4.29 4.25
CA LEU A 15 -3.83 5.34 4.17
C LEU A 15 -3.63 6.53 5.13
N LEU A 16 -2.77 6.40 6.14
CA LEU A 16 -2.36 7.54 6.96
C LEU A 16 -1.71 8.65 6.12
N CYS A 17 -0.96 8.26 5.08
CA CYS A 17 -0.25 9.18 4.20
C CYS A 17 -0.82 9.21 2.79
N HIS A 18 -1.23 8.06 2.24
CA HIS A 18 -1.65 7.91 0.84
C HIS A 18 -3.18 7.78 0.72
N SER A 19 -3.90 8.71 1.31
CA SER A 19 -5.34 8.89 1.12
C SER A 19 -5.63 10.26 0.50
N ALA A 20 -6.81 10.39 -0.10
CA ALA A 20 -7.30 11.65 -0.66
C ALA A 20 -7.30 12.79 0.38
N THR A 21 -7.45 12.47 1.67
CA THR A 21 -7.48 13.46 2.75
C THR A 21 -6.11 13.78 3.34
N SER A 22 -5.12 12.88 3.21
CA SER A 22 -3.80 13.07 3.81
C SER A 22 -2.87 13.96 2.97
N GLY A 23 -3.12 14.13 1.67
CA GLY A 23 -2.41 15.10 0.82
C GLY A 23 -2.57 16.57 1.23
N THR A 24 -3.52 16.88 2.12
CA THR A 24 -3.71 18.24 2.67
C THR A 24 -2.79 18.55 3.85
N ARG A 25 -2.11 17.54 4.41
CA ARG A 25 -1.22 17.71 5.57
C ARG A 25 0.21 17.93 5.09
N ILE A 26 0.81 19.05 5.50
CA ILE A 26 2.21 19.37 5.19
C ILE A 26 3.11 18.21 5.65
N GLY A 27 3.91 17.66 4.72
CA GLY A 27 4.82 16.55 4.96
C GLY A 27 4.26 15.15 4.65
N PHE A 28 2.99 15.03 4.26
CA PHE A 28 2.36 13.76 3.90
C PHE A 28 2.11 13.69 2.38
N ASN A 29 2.46 12.54 1.78
CA ASN A 29 2.22 12.19 0.37
C ASN A 29 2.68 13.22 -0.68
N GLN A 30 3.98 13.46 -0.70
CA GLN A 30 4.64 14.24 -1.75
C GLN A 30 4.51 13.61 -3.15
N SER A 31 4.19 12.31 -3.23
CA SER A 31 4.00 11.59 -4.50
C SER A 31 2.66 11.87 -5.18
N GLY A 32 1.67 12.41 -4.45
CA GLY A 32 0.30 12.58 -4.96
C GLY A 32 -0.50 11.28 -5.14
N LEU A 33 0.05 10.12 -4.73
CA LEU A 33 -0.61 8.81 -4.83
C LEU A 33 -1.65 8.63 -3.73
N ALA A 34 -2.81 8.08 -4.09
CA ALA A 34 -3.88 7.77 -3.15
C ALA A 34 -4.38 6.34 -3.38
N PHE A 35 -4.64 5.62 -2.29
CA PHE A 35 -4.98 4.19 -2.31
C PHE A 35 -6.37 3.90 -1.68
N ASP A 36 -7.28 4.88 -1.74
CA ASP A 36 -8.61 4.80 -1.13
C ASP A 36 -9.52 3.75 -1.80
N SER A 37 -9.35 3.51 -3.09
CA SER A 37 -10.16 2.59 -3.89
C SER A 37 -9.42 1.32 -4.31
N PRO A 38 -10.14 0.20 -4.54
CA PRO A 38 -9.54 -1.00 -5.11
C PRO A 38 -8.83 -0.76 -6.43
N ALA A 39 -9.42 0.07 -7.30
CA ALA A 39 -8.86 0.38 -8.61
C ALA A 39 -7.50 1.09 -8.50
N GLN A 40 -7.36 2.04 -7.57
CA GLN A 40 -6.08 2.70 -7.30
C GLN A 40 -5.04 1.71 -6.76
N ILE A 41 -5.40 0.88 -5.76
CA ILE A 41 -4.50 -0.12 -5.19
C ILE A 41 -3.99 -1.09 -6.27
N GLY A 42 -4.89 -1.56 -7.14
CA GLY A 42 -4.54 -2.46 -8.24
C GLY A 42 -3.66 -1.78 -9.30
N ALA A 43 -4.01 -0.56 -9.71
CA ALA A 43 -3.25 0.18 -10.72
C ALA A 43 -1.81 0.49 -10.27
N ASP A 44 -1.63 0.80 -8.99
CA ASP A 44 -0.32 1.17 -8.43
C ASP A 44 0.42 -0.01 -7.77
N ALA A 45 -0.14 -1.23 -7.82
CA ALA A 45 0.39 -2.40 -7.11
C ALA A 45 1.88 -2.66 -7.34
N PRO A 46 2.43 -2.60 -8.58
CA PRO A 46 3.86 -2.80 -8.80
C PRO A 46 4.72 -1.73 -8.12
N LEU A 47 4.28 -0.47 -8.15
CA LEU A 47 4.99 0.66 -7.54
C LEU A 47 4.95 0.56 -6.01
N MET A 48 3.78 0.25 -5.45
CA MET A 48 3.61 -0.01 -4.01
C MET A 48 4.55 -1.13 -3.57
N ASN A 49 4.57 -2.25 -4.28
CA ASN A 49 5.43 -3.39 -3.94
C ASN A 49 6.91 -3.01 -3.99
N ALA A 50 7.36 -2.31 -5.04
CA ALA A 50 8.75 -1.86 -5.13
C ALA A 50 9.17 -0.96 -3.94
N ALA A 51 8.28 -0.07 -3.47
CA ALA A 51 8.53 0.77 -2.30
C ALA A 51 8.54 -0.03 -0.98
N ILE A 52 7.65 -1.02 -0.85
CA ILE A 52 7.52 -1.90 0.30
C ILE A 52 8.74 -2.82 0.42
N GLN A 53 9.16 -3.49 -0.67
CA GLN A 53 10.29 -4.42 -0.65
C GLN A 53 11.63 -3.70 -0.47
N ALA A 54 11.76 -2.50 -1.03
CA ALA A 54 12.92 -1.63 -0.80
C ALA A 54 12.94 -1.03 0.62
N ARG A 55 11.93 -1.31 1.46
CA ARG A 55 11.76 -0.76 2.82
C ARG A 55 11.79 0.78 2.85
N ARG A 56 11.46 1.42 1.72
CA ARG A 56 11.28 2.88 1.63
C ARG A 56 9.97 3.29 2.27
N MET A 57 8.96 2.44 2.13
CA MET A 57 7.65 2.62 2.75
C MET A 57 7.29 1.42 3.66
N PRO A 58 6.60 1.67 4.78
CA PRO A 58 6.32 2.99 5.38
C PRO A 58 7.63 3.70 5.78
N LEU A 59 7.70 5.04 5.67
CA LEU A 59 8.90 5.81 5.99
C LEU A 59 9.35 5.51 7.43
N GLY A 60 10.60 5.06 7.60
CA GLY A 60 11.13 4.66 8.91
C GLY A 60 10.33 3.55 9.60
N ASN A 61 9.54 2.78 8.84
CA ASN A 61 8.56 1.81 9.33
C ASN A 61 7.53 2.40 10.32
N ALA A 62 7.11 3.66 10.14
CA ALA A 62 6.24 4.38 11.08
C ALA A 62 4.91 3.68 11.45
N THR A 63 4.37 2.83 10.58
CA THR A 63 3.14 2.06 10.83
C THR A 63 3.40 0.62 11.29
N ASN A 64 4.65 0.27 11.63
CA ASN A 64 5.07 -1.06 12.06
C ASN A 64 4.67 -2.17 11.08
N MET A 65 4.93 -1.99 9.79
CA MET A 65 4.67 -3.03 8.79
C MET A 65 5.66 -4.18 8.97
N THR A 66 5.11 -5.38 9.16
CA THR A 66 5.87 -6.61 9.44
C THR A 66 6.41 -7.25 8.16
N ASP A 67 7.47 -8.06 8.27
CA ASP A 67 7.98 -8.81 7.12
C ASP A 67 6.94 -9.79 6.55
N ALA A 68 6.06 -10.33 7.39
CA ALA A 68 4.94 -11.16 6.94
C ALA A 68 3.97 -10.38 6.03
N GLU A 69 3.58 -9.16 6.42
CA GLU A 69 2.74 -8.31 5.56
C GLU A 69 3.43 -7.93 4.25
N ARG A 70 4.75 -7.71 4.27
CA ARG A 70 5.54 -7.44 3.05
C ARG A 70 5.54 -8.65 2.11
N ALA A 71 5.70 -9.85 2.66
CA ALA A 71 5.67 -11.09 1.90
C ALA A 71 4.27 -11.35 1.30
N THR A 72 3.20 -11.17 2.10
CA THR A 72 1.82 -11.26 1.63
C THR A 72 1.54 -10.29 0.48
N PHE A 73 1.95 -9.02 0.62
CA PHE A 73 1.77 -8.01 -0.43
C PHE A 73 2.53 -8.39 -1.70
N ASN A 74 3.79 -8.84 -1.57
CA ASN A 74 4.59 -9.27 -2.71
C ASN A 74 3.94 -10.43 -3.46
N GLN A 75 3.49 -11.46 -2.73
CA GLN A 75 2.87 -12.62 -3.34
C GLN A 75 1.59 -12.24 -4.10
N TRP A 76 0.73 -11.38 -3.54
CA TRP A 76 -0.44 -10.88 -4.26
C TRP A 76 -0.08 -10.12 -5.55
N VAL A 77 0.98 -9.32 -5.55
CA VAL A 77 1.45 -8.66 -6.79
C VAL A 77 1.95 -9.66 -7.81
N MET A 78 2.69 -10.69 -7.38
CA MET A 78 3.16 -11.77 -8.27
C MET A 78 2.02 -12.63 -8.83
N GLU A 79 0.91 -12.75 -8.11
CA GLU A 79 -0.33 -13.41 -8.56
C GLU A 79 -1.17 -12.54 -9.52
N GLY A 80 -0.68 -11.35 -9.90
CA GLY A 80 -1.34 -10.47 -10.87
C GLY A 80 -2.19 -9.37 -10.26
N ALA A 81 -2.05 -9.10 -8.95
CA ALA A 81 -2.70 -8.00 -8.25
C ALA A 81 -4.24 -7.97 -8.42
N ASN A 82 -4.88 -9.15 -8.37
CA ASN A 82 -6.33 -9.25 -8.57
C ASN A 82 -7.09 -8.51 -7.45
N ILE A 83 -8.06 -7.68 -7.84
CA ILE A 83 -8.90 -6.87 -6.96
C ILE A 83 -10.35 -7.40 -6.85
N ASN A 84 -10.67 -8.47 -7.58
CA ASN A 84 -11.99 -9.06 -7.66
C ASN A 84 -12.06 -10.32 -6.79
N GLU A 85 -12.10 -10.16 -5.46
CA GLU A 85 -12.35 -11.23 -4.48
C GLU A 85 -13.18 -10.71 -3.31
#